data_AF-A0A956R3Z0-F1
#
_entry.id   AF-A0A956R3Z0-F1
#
_cell.length_a   1.000
_cell.length_b   1.000
_cell.length_c   1.000
_cell.angle_alpha   90.00
_cell.angle_beta   90.00
_cell.angle_gamma   90.00
#
_symmetry.space_group_name_H-M   'P 1'
#
loop_
_entity.id
_entity.type
_entity.pdbx_description
1 polymer ?
#
loop_
_entity_poly.entity_id
_entity_poly.type
_entity_poly.pdbx_seq_one_letter_code
_entity_poly.pdbx_strand_id
1 'polypeptide(L)'
;MRTAAPAILLACVLGGAGSACTSEEVVWPLSKSGDVDADRITDPFGPRDQNGTYDFHAGLDFATPIGTKVRAIKAGTVEKTVAWDGKDSTGNWVLIDHGGGEKSAYLHLSKIKARQGEHV
;
A
#
# COMPACT_ATOMS: atom_id res chain seq x y z
N MET A 1 -4.84 -24.49 -2.42
CA MET A 1 -5.50 -23.22 -2.78
C MET A 1 -4.74 -22.11 -2.06
N ARG A 2 -3.79 -21.45 -2.73
CA ARG A 2 -2.92 -20.43 -2.12
C ARG A 2 -3.44 -19.07 -2.57
N THR A 3 -4.19 -18.40 -1.72
CA THR A 3 -4.71 -17.05 -1.97
C THR A 3 -3.58 -16.05 -1.78
N ALA A 4 -3.03 -15.53 -2.88
CA ALA A 4 -2.16 -14.36 -2.88
C ALA A 4 -3.05 -13.11 -2.90
N ALA A 5 -2.82 -12.18 -1.98
CA ALA A 5 -3.51 -10.90 -1.91
C ALA A 5 -2.58 -9.80 -2.47
N PRO A 6 -3.06 -8.92 -3.36
CA PRO A 6 -2.28 -7.79 -3.87
C PRO A 6 -2.18 -6.65 -2.83
N ALA A 7 -1.38 -5.61 -3.05
CA ALA A 7 -1.20 -4.51 -2.09
C ALA A 7 -0.98 -3.18 -2.83
N ILE A 8 -2.03 -2.68 -3.45
CA ILE A 8 -2.06 -1.49 -4.32
C ILE A 8 -1.49 -0.23 -3.63
N LEU A 9 -0.28 0.18 -4.04
CA LEU A 9 0.38 1.45 -3.69
C LEU A 9 -0.07 2.63 -4.59
N LEU A 10 -1.10 3.37 -4.21
CA LEU A 10 -1.41 4.64 -4.88
C LEU A 10 -0.52 5.77 -4.33
N ALA A 11 0.44 6.25 -5.14
CA ALA A 11 1.17 7.50 -4.90
C ALA A 11 0.70 8.56 -5.90
N CYS A 12 -0.17 9.48 -5.48
CA CYS A 12 -0.51 10.68 -6.24
C CYS A 12 0.38 11.83 -5.76
N VAL A 13 1.23 12.35 -6.64
CA VAL A 13 2.09 13.51 -6.39
C VAL A 13 1.44 14.73 -7.00
N LEU A 14 0.97 15.67 -6.18
CA LEU A 14 0.74 17.07 -6.56
C LEU A 14 1.18 17.97 -5.40
N GLY A 15 2.29 18.69 -5.61
CA GLY A 15 3.01 19.41 -4.57
C GLY A 15 2.48 20.81 -4.23
N GLY A 16 2.88 21.27 -3.04
CA GLY A 16 2.79 22.65 -2.58
C GLY A 16 3.87 22.93 -1.53
N ALA A 17 4.61 24.03 -1.69
CA ALA A 17 5.89 24.32 -1.04
C ALA A 17 5.82 24.63 0.47
N GLY A 18 6.84 24.17 1.21
CA GLY A 18 7.38 24.87 2.38
C GLY A 18 7.26 24.16 3.74
N SER A 19 8.19 23.24 4.04
CA SER A 19 8.78 23.07 5.39
C SER A 19 9.99 22.12 5.30
N ALA A 20 10.91 22.20 6.26
CA ALA A 20 12.29 21.69 6.23
C ALA A 20 12.50 20.27 5.65
N CYS A 21 13.55 20.12 4.84
CA CYS A 21 14.03 18.86 4.29
C CYS A 21 14.64 17.98 5.38
N THR A 22 13.83 17.26 6.14
CA THR A 22 14.21 15.90 6.55
C THR A 22 13.81 15.02 5.38
N SER A 23 14.77 14.43 4.66
CA SER A 23 14.43 13.38 3.71
C SER A 23 13.85 12.22 4.51
N GLU A 24 12.54 12.23 4.73
CA GLU A 24 11.81 11.10 5.29
C GLU A 24 11.96 9.98 4.27
N GLU A 25 12.92 9.10 4.53
CA GLU A 25 13.34 8.04 3.62
C GLU A 25 12.12 7.16 3.30
N VAL A 26 11.77 7.07 2.01
CA VAL A 26 10.77 6.11 1.56
C VAL A 26 11.38 4.71 1.70
N VAL A 27 10.78 3.89 2.55
CA VAL A 27 11.23 2.52 2.81
C VAL A 27 10.39 1.50 2.05
N TRP A 28 10.99 0.33 1.83
CA TRP A 28 10.24 -0.81 1.29
C TRP A 28 9.17 -1.27 2.30
N PRO A 29 7.89 -1.40 1.89
CA PRO A 29 6.78 -1.68 2.83
C PRO A 29 6.84 -3.09 3.39
N LEU A 30 7.46 -4.02 2.68
CA LEU A 30 7.61 -5.41 3.11
C LEU A 30 8.93 -5.55 3.86
N SER A 31 8.86 -6.10 5.08
CA SER A 31 10.07 -6.33 5.85
C SER A 31 10.91 -7.40 5.16
N LYS A 32 12.09 -7.06 4.64
CA LYS A 32 13.11 -8.06 4.28
C LYS A 32 13.30 -9.02 5.45
N SER A 33 12.89 -10.27 5.28
CA SER A 33 13.26 -11.36 6.20
C SER A 33 14.06 -12.42 5.47
N GLY A 34 15.01 -12.07 4.61
CA GLY A 34 15.95 -13.06 4.04
C GLY A 34 15.34 -14.21 3.23
N ASP A 35 14.03 -14.20 2.99
CA ASP A 35 13.29 -15.23 2.28
C ASP A 35 12.90 -14.68 0.90
N VAL A 36 13.19 -15.47 -0.13
CA VAL A 36 13.19 -15.15 -1.57
C VAL A 36 11.83 -14.76 -2.20
N ASP A 37 10.83 -14.38 -1.40
CA ASP A 37 9.46 -14.08 -1.87
C ASP A 37 8.95 -12.68 -1.49
N ALA A 38 9.68 -11.87 -0.70
CA ALA A 38 9.25 -10.51 -0.33
C ALA A 38 9.38 -9.47 -1.47
N ASP A 39 9.93 -9.88 -2.62
CA ASP A 39 10.26 -9.01 -3.76
C ASP A 39 9.40 -9.32 -5.01
N ARG A 40 8.47 -10.29 -4.94
CA ARG A 40 7.72 -10.70 -6.13
C ARG A 40 6.54 -9.78 -6.41
N ILE A 41 6.81 -8.75 -7.20
CA ILE A 41 5.79 -7.94 -7.86
C ILE A 41 5.02 -8.84 -8.84
N THR A 42 3.72 -8.97 -8.64
CA THR A 42 2.83 -9.70 -9.55
C THR A 42 2.05 -8.80 -10.49
N ASP A 43 1.83 -7.55 -10.09
CA ASP A 43 1.16 -6.55 -10.92
C ASP A 43 1.90 -5.21 -10.77
N PRO A 44 2.68 -4.78 -11.78
CA PRO A 44 3.41 -3.51 -11.72
C PRO A 44 2.47 -2.31 -11.90
N PHE A 45 2.98 -1.13 -11.56
CA PHE A 45 2.31 0.12 -11.90
C PHE A 45 2.28 0.32 -13.42
N GLY A 46 1.13 0.75 -13.95
CA GLY A 46 0.99 1.16 -15.34
C GLY A 46 -0.14 0.44 -16.10
N PRO A 47 -0.17 0.60 -17.44
CA PRO A 47 -1.16 -0.03 -18.29
C PRO A 47 -1.06 -1.56 -18.23
N ARG A 48 -2.20 -2.23 -18.19
CA ARG A 48 -2.28 -3.70 -18.20
C ARG A 48 -3.47 -4.24 -18.94
N ASP A 49 -3.30 -5.43 -19.48
CA ASP A 49 -4.37 -6.22 -20.07
C ASP A 49 -4.81 -7.30 -19.08
N GLN A 50 -6.03 -7.18 -18.58
CA GLN A 50 -6.68 -8.18 -17.76
C GLN A 50 -7.67 -8.98 -18.60
N ASN A 51 -7.19 -10.06 -19.22
CA ASN A 51 -7.99 -11.01 -20.00
C ASN A 51 -8.83 -10.35 -21.11
N GLY A 52 -8.22 -9.43 -21.88
CA GLY A 52 -8.87 -8.69 -22.95
C GLY A 52 -9.50 -7.37 -22.52
N THR A 53 -9.39 -7.01 -21.24
CA THR A 53 -9.83 -5.71 -20.71
C THR A 53 -8.60 -4.87 -20.39
N TYR A 54 -8.41 -3.78 -21.13
CA TYR A 54 -7.37 -2.80 -20.83
C TYR A 54 -7.75 -1.97 -19.61
N ASP A 55 -6.85 -1.91 -18.65
CA ASP A 55 -6.96 -1.14 -17.42
C ASP A 55 -5.62 -0.47 -17.07
N PHE A 56 -5.62 0.50 -16.17
CA PHE A 56 -4.42 1.13 -15.65
C PHE A 56 -4.28 0.85 -14.16
N HIS A 57 -3.23 0.12 -13.78
CA HIS A 57 -2.95 -0.17 -12.39
C HIS A 57 -2.19 0.99 -11.76
N ALA A 58 -2.91 1.78 -10.97
CA ALA A 58 -2.36 2.89 -10.21
C ALA A 58 -1.70 2.43 -8.88
N GLY A 59 -1.10 1.24 -8.89
CA GLY A 59 -0.48 0.64 -7.71
C GLY A 59 0.61 -0.38 -8.02
N LEU A 60 1.02 -1.11 -7.00
CA LEU A 60 2.05 -2.14 -7.09
C LEU A 60 1.64 -3.33 -6.24
N ASP A 61 1.48 -4.50 -6.84
CA ASP A 61 0.99 -5.67 -6.13
C ASP A 61 2.09 -6.68 -5.84
N PHE A 62 2.14 -7.12 -4.58
CA PHE A 62 3.13 -8.05 -4.08
C PHE A 62 2.50 -9.40 -3.75
N ALA A 63 3.04 -10.49 -4.29
CA ALA A 63 2.64 -11.82 -3.86
C ALA A 63 3.38 -12.20 -2.57
N THR A 64 2.69 -12.11 -1.44
CA THR A 64 3.23 -12.50 -0.14
C THR A 64 2.30 -13.47 0.60
N PRO A 65 2.81 -14.31 1.52
CA PRO A 65 1.98 -15.11 2.40
C PRO A 65 1.04 -14.25 3.27
N ILE A 66 -0.16 -14.74 3.54
CA ILE A 66 -1.10 -14.08 4.49
C ILE A 66 -0.42 -13.93 5.85
N GLY A 67 -0.56 -12.75 6.45
CA GLY A 67 0.03 -12.41 7.75
C GLY A 67 1.42 -11.77 7.66
N THR A 68 1.99 -11.64 6.45
CA THR A 68 3.20 -10.84 6.22
C THR A 68 3.02 -9.43 6.79
N LYS A 69 4.03 -8.95 7.52
CA LYS A 69 4.01 -7.61 8.12
C LYS A 69 4.25 -6.56 7.04
N VAL A 70 3.26 -5.68 6.87
CA VAL A 70 3.34 -4.48 6.04
C VAL A 70 3.64 -3.28 6.94
N ARG A 71 4.60 -2.44 6.54
CA ARG A 71 4.97 -1.20 7.22
C ARG A 71 4.62 -0.01 6.34
N ALA A 72 4.43 1.15 6.98
CA ALA A 72 4.30 2.41 6.26
C ALA A 72 5.59 2.69 5.47
N ILE A 73 5.45 3.09 4.20
CA ILE A 73 6.58 3.45 3.34
C ILE A 73 7.23 4.77 3.75
N LYS A 74 6.50 5.63 4.45
CA LYS A 74 6.93 6.96 4.90
C LYS A 74 6.19 7.27 6.19
N ALA A 75 6.82 8.06 7.06
CA ALA A 75 6.18 8.51 8.29
C ALA A 75 4.89 9.28 7.99
N GLY A 76 3.88 9.16 8.84
CA GLY A 76 2.62 9.87 8.61
C GLY A 76 1.57 9.63 9.68
N THR A 77 0.35 10.06 9.38
CA THR A 77 -0.83 9.86 10.22
C THR A 77 -1.81 8.97 9.50
N VAL A 78 -2.34 7.96 10.18
CA VAL A 78 -3.39 7.10 9.65
C VAL A 78 -4.67 7.93 9.49
N GLU A 79 -4.99 8.32 8.26
CA GLU A 79 -6.18 9.10 7.94
C GLU A 79 -7.44 8.24 8.00
N LYS A 80 -7.35 6.99 7.53
CA LYS A 80 -8.50 6.08 7.45
C LYS A 80 -8.10 4.62 7.62
N THR A 81 -8.96 3.87 8.31
CA THR A 81 -8.93 2.40 8.35
C THR A 81 -10.30 1.87 7.93
N VAL A 82 -10.34 0.92 7.02
CA VAL A 82 -11.60 0.33 6.54
C VAL A 82 -11.54 -1.18 6.68
N ALA A 83 -12.49 -1.73 7.42
CA ALA A 83 -12.73 -3.15 7.46
C ALA A 83 -13.59 -3.57 6.27
N TRP A 84 -13.24 -4.70 5.67
CA TRP A 84 -13.96 -5.24 4.53
C TRP A 84 -15.37 -5.69 4.92
N ASP A 85 -16.36 -5.31 4.12
CA ASP A 85 -17.77 -5.68 4.34
C ASP A 85 -18.28 -6.73 3.34
N GLY A 86 -17.40 -7.28 2.50
CA GLY A 86 -17.72 -8.29 1.50
C GLY A 86 -18.16 -7.74 0.13
N LYS A 87 -18.25 -6.41 -0.05
CA LYS A 87 -18.89 -5.82 -1.24
C LYS A 87 -17.94 -5.34 -2.32
N ASP A 88 -16.67 -5.10 -1.99
CA ASP A 88 -15.66 -4.65 -2.94
C ASP A 88 -14.43 -5.57 -2.95
N SER A 89 -13.55 -5.38 -3.93
CA SER A 89 -12.32 -6.15 -4.05
C SER A 89 -11.21 -5.67 -3.11
N THR A 90 -11.33 -4.48 -2.51
CA THR A 90 -10.22 -3.80 -1.81
C THR A 90 -9.82 -4.47 -0.49
N GLY A 91 -10.69 -5.32 0.07
CA GLY A 91 -10.42 -5.99 1.34
C GLY A 91 -10.29 -5.01 2.50
N ASN A 92 -9.57 -5.38 3.56
CA ASN A 92 -9.26 -4.41 4.60
C ASN A 92 -8.18 -3.48 4.09
N TRP A 93 -8.31 -2.17 4.33
CA TRP A 93 -7.32 -1.22 3.86
C TRP A 93 -7.09 -0.03 4.80
N VAL A 94 -5.92 0.59 4.63
CA VAL A 94 -5.46 1.73 5.42
C VAL A 94 -5.00 2.84 4.48
N LEU A 95 -5.34 4.09 4.82
CA LEU A 95 -4.82 5.30 4.18
C LEU A 95 -3.94 6.06 5.17
N ILE A 96 -2.74 6.42 4.75
CA ILE A 96 -1.81 7.23 5.53
C ILE A 96 -1.61 8.56 4.80
N ASP A 97 -1.75 9.66 5.53
CA ASP A 97 -1.39 11.00 5.11
C ASP A 97 0.03 11.31 5.59
N HIS A 98 0.94 11.61 4.66
CA HIS A 98 2.34 11.94 4.93
C HIS A 98 2.59 13.45 4.99
N GLY A 99 1.54 14.27 4.88
CA GLY A 99 1.65 15.71 4.72
C GLY A 99 2.00 16.13 3.29
N GLY A 100 1.89 17.43 2.99
CA GLY A 100 2.24 17.98 1.68
C GLY A 100 1.36 17.50 0.51
N GLY A 101 0.21 16.89 0.80
CA GLY A 101 -0.68 16.29 -0.19
C GLY A 101 -0.34 14.86 -0.59
N GLU A 102 0.73 14.28 -0.01
CA GLU A 102 1.16 12.91 -0.31
C GLU A 102 0.44 11.90 0.59
N LYS A 103 -0.11 10.86 -0.03
CA LYS A 103 -0.79 9.77 0.68
C LYS A 103 -0.34 8.43 0.15
N SER A 104 -0.37 7.41 1.01
CA SER A 104 -0.22 6.01 0.61
C SER A 104 -1.39 5.17 1.09
N ALA A 105 -1.85 4.26 0.23
CA ALA A 105 -2.90 3.31 0.53
C ALA A 105 -2.32 1.89 0.60
N TYR A 106 -2.85 1.06 1.51
CA TYR A 106 -2.46 -0.34 1.69
C TYR A 106 -3.72 -1.19 1.66
N LEU A 107 -3.91 -1.94 0.58
CA LEU A 107 -5.13 -2.70 0.32
C LEU A 107 -4.92 -4.21 0.56
N HIS A 108 -6.04 -4.94 0.58
CA HIS A 108 -6.14 -6.39 0.75
C HIS A 108 -5.43 -6.94 2.00
N LEU A 109 -5.36 -6.14 3.06
CA LEU A 109 -4.77 -6.56 4.32
C LEU A 109 -5.62 -7.66 4.96
N SER A 110 -4.98 -8.73 5.43
CA SER A 110 -5.67 -9.77 6.20
C SER A 110 -6.18 -9.28 7.56
N LYS A 111 -5.51 -8.28 8.15
CA LYS A 111 -5.90 -7.63 9.41
C LYS A 111 -5.28 -6.24 9.49
N ILE A 112 -6.03 -5.28 10.03
CA ILE A 112 -5.53 -3.95 10.36
C ILE A 112 -5.10 -3.92 11.84
N LYS A 113 -3.89 -3.42 12.09
CA LYS A 113 -3.37 -3.17 13.46
C LYS A 113 -3.30 -1.69 13.81
N ALA A 114 -3.14 -0.84 12.80
CA ALA A 114 -3.12 0.61 12.96
C ALA A 114 -4.52 1.16 13.27
N ARG A 115 -4.59 2.30 13.93
CA ARG A 115 -5.84 3.00 14.24
C ARG A 115 -5.87 4.35 13.55
N GLN A 116 -7.07 4.81 13.17
CA GLN A 116 -7.24 6.18 12.70
C GLN A 116 -6.68 7.19 13.72
N GLY A 117 -5.88 8.15 13.26
CA GLY A 117 -5.16 9.12 14.06
C GLY A 117 -3.82 8.64 14.65
N GLU A 118 -3.44 7.38 14.45
CA GLU A 118 -2.13 6.87 14.87
C GLU A 118 -1.01 7.42 13.99
N HIS A 119 0.10 7.82 14.60
CA HIS A 119 1.35 8.14 13.91
C HIS A 119 2.18 6.88 13.71
N VAL A 120 2.66 6.68 12.48
CA VAL A 120 3.36 5.47 12.02
C VAL A 120 4.63 5.78 11.26
#